data_AF-A0A9D0W0A3-F1
#
_entry.id   AF-A0A9D0W0A3-F1
#
_cell.length_a   1.000
_cell.length_b   1.000
_cell.length_c   1.000
_cell.angle_alpha   90.00
_cell.angle_beta   90.00
_cell.angle_gamma   90.00
#
_symmetry.space_group_name_H-M   'P 1'
#
loop_
_entity.id
_entity.type
_entity.pdbx_description
1 polymer ?
#
loop_
_entity_poly.entity_id
_entity_poly.type
_entity_poly.pdbx_seq_one_letter_code
_entity_poly.pdbx_strand_id
1 'polypeptide(L)'
;MSGDPDIKTDEHGIPILDEALEPDALEQPPADETGNTDLLDRAVVDHLLHDETIDALLDDLTADLQGLVSWKMEEVMKEEVAKVVKDAVARTAPQLAQDIRAQLRLALPELLENAVKRARGET
;
A
#
# COMPACT_ATOMS: atom_id res chain seq x y z
N MET A 1 4.06 30.22 -54.88
CA MET A 1 3.19 31.31 -54.42
C MET A 1 1.78 30.78 -54.55
N SER A 2 1.15 30.45 -53.42
CA SER A 2 -0.24 29.98 -53.38
C SER A 2 -1.15 31.06 -53.96
N GLY A 3 -1.91 30.71 -54.98
CA GLY A 3 -3.05 31.53 -55.41
C GLY A 3 -4.25 31.12 -54.57
N ASP A 4 -4.68 31.99 -53.67
CA ASP A 4 -5.99 31.84 -53.04
C ASP A 4 -7.08 32.02 -54.10
N PRO A 5 -8.11 31.17 -54.15
CA PRO A 5 -9.28 31.43 -54.97
C PRO A 5 -10.01 32.66 -54.41
N ASP A 6 -10.34 33.64 -55.25
CA ASP A 6 -11.16 34.80 -54.89
C ASP A 6 -12.56 34.32 -54.43
N ILE A 7 -12.73 34.12 -53.11
CA ILE A 7 -14.01 33.75 -52.51
C ILE A 7 -14.89 35.00 -52.46
N LYS A 8 -15.92 35.06 -53.31
CA LYS A 8 -16.92 36.13 -53.24
C LYS A 8 -17.81 35.95 -52.02
N THR A 9 -17.99 37.02 -51.26
CA THR A 9 -18.87 37.06 -50.07
C THR A 9 -20.02 38.04 -50.27
N ASP A 10 -21.17 37.78 -49.65
CA ASP A 10 -22.33 38.68 -49.65
C ASP A 10 -22.13 39.90 -48.73
N GLU A 11 -23.15 40.77 -48.65
CA GLU A 11 -23.15 41.98 -47.80
C GLU A 11 -23.03 41.70 -46.29
N HIS A 12 -23.13 40.43 -45.89
CA HIS A 12 -22.95 39.95 -44.53
C HIS A 12 -21.65 39.16 -44.34
N GLY A 13 -20.80 39.09 -45.36
CA GLY A 13 -19.51 38.41 -45.30
C GLY A 13 -19.59 36.88 -45.42
N ILE A 14 -20.74 36.33 -45.84
CA ILE A 14 -20.91 34.89 -46.04
C ILE A 14 -20.42 34.52 -47.45
N PRO A 15 -19.56 33.50 -47.61
CA PRO A 15 -19.09 33.07 -48.92
C PRO A 15 -20.25 32.58 -49.78
N ILE A 16 -20.46 33.24 -50.92
CA ILE A 16 -21.45 32.85 -51.91
C ILE A 16 -20.82 31.77 -52.78
N LEU A 17 -21.39 30.56 -52.74
CA LEU A 17 -21.03 29.48 -53.66
C LEU A 17 -21.61 29.82 -55.04
N ASP A 18 -20.76 30.27 -55.96
CA ASP A 18 -21.15 30.65 -57.34
C ASP A 18 -21.56 29.42 -58.19
N GLU A 19 -21.25 28.20 -57.76
CA GLU A 19 -21.48 26.96 -58.49
C GLU A 19 -22.36 26.02 -57.65
N ALA A 20 -23.57 25.71 -58.15
CA ALA A 20 -24.46 24.76 -57.50
C ALA A 20 -23.84 23.36 -57.63
N LEU A 21 -23.55 22.72 -56.50
CA LEU A 21 -23.02 21.36 -56.47
C LEU A 21 -24.11 20.39 -56.95
N GLU A 22 -23.95 19.85 -58.16
CA GLU A 22 -24.81 18.79 -58.68
C GLU A 22 -24.73 17.56 -57.72
N PRO A 23 -25.87 16.99 -57.30
CA PRO A 23 -25.90 15.96 -56.25
C PRO A 23 -25.19 14.65 -56.61
N ASP A 24 -24.87 14.43 -57.89
CA ASP A 24 -24.13 13.25 -58.37
C ASP A 24 -22.61 13.32 -58.13
N ALA A 25 -22.08 14.44 -57.62
CA ALA A 25 -20.67 14.56 -57.24
C ALA A 25 -20.36 14.03 -55.81
N LEU A 26 -21.36 13.50 -55.10
CA LEU A 26 -21.22 12.86 -53.78
C LEU A 26 -21.16 11.32 -53.89
N GLU A 27 -20.74 10.78 -55.03
CA GLU A 27 -20.36 9.36 -55.12
C GLU A 27 -19.15 9.11 -54.19
N GLN A 28 -19.46 8.47 -53.07
CA GLN A 28 -18.54 8.07 -52.01
C GLN A 28 -17.32 7.31 -52.57
N PRO A 29 -16.08 7.66 -52.18
CA PRO A 29 -14.97 6.72 -52.34
C PRO A 29 -15.21 5.48 -51.46
N PRO A 30 -14.70 4.29 -51.85
CA PRO A 30 -14.95 3.06 -51.14
C PRO A 30 -14.50 3.20 -49.68
N ALA A 31 -15.39 2.82 -48.77
CA ALA A 31 -15.13 2.77 -47.34
C ALA A 31 -13.99 1.80 -47.07
N ASP A 32 -12.78 2.34 -46.92
CA ASP A 32 -11.67 1.64 -46.32
C ASP A 32 -11.03 2.53 -45.25
N GLU A 33 -10.73 1.84 -44.15
CA GLU A 33 -9.87 2.24 -43.03
C GLU A 33 -10.53 3.01 -41.86
N THR A 34 -10.83 2.21 -40.83
CA THR A 34 -10.77 2.52 -39.39
C THR A 34 -11.69 3.61 -38.83
N GLY A 35 -12.62 3.18 -37.97
CA GLY A 35 -13.11 4.05 -36.89
C GLY A 35 -14.60 4.29 -36.90
N ASN A 36 -15.36 3.29 -36.43
CA ASN A 36 -16.53 3.60 -35.63
C ASN A 36 -16.76 2.46 -34.64
N THR A 37 -15.75 2.20 -33.81
CA THR A 37 -16.01 1.53 -32.53
C THR A 37 -16.81 2.52 -31.73
N ASP A 38 -18.11 2.28 -31.56
CA ASP A 38 -18.98 3.14 -30.77
C ASP A 38 -18.52 3.08 -29.31
N LEU A 39 -17.66 4.04 -28.92
CA LEU A 39 -17.11 4.15 -27.57
C LEU A 39 -18.16 4.59 -26.54
N LEU A 40 -19.40 4.86 -26.98
CA LEU A 40 -20.54 5.11 -26.10
C LEU A 40 -21.28 3.83 -25.71
N ASP A 41 -20.91 2.70 -26.32
CA ASP A 41 -21.54 1.42 -26.01
C ASP A 41 -21.13 0.99 -24.59
N ARG A 42 -22.11 0.97 -23.69
CA ARG A 42 -21.86 0.79 -22.26
C ARG A 42 -21.18 -0.54 -21.95
N ALA A 43 -21.41 -1.56 -22.77
CA ALA A 43 -20.72 -2.85 -22.67
C ALA A 43 -19.23 -2.77 -23.04
N VAL A 44 -18.85 -1.94 -24.01
CA VAL A 44 -17.45 -1.72 -24.42
C VAL A 44 -16.73 -0.89 -23.36
N VAL A 45 -17.38 0.16 -22.85
CA VAL A 45 -16.85 0.98 -21.74
C VAL A 45 -16.73 0.17 -20.45
N ASP A 46 -17.73 -0.64 -20.11
CA ASP A 46 -17.67 -1.54 -18.95
C ASP A 46 -16.55 -2.57 -19.13
N HIS A 47 -16.36 -3.14 -20.31
CA HIS A 47 -15.29 -4.13 -20.56
C HIS A 47 -13.88 -3.53 -20.49
N LEU A 48 -13.68 -2.32 -21.03
CA LEU A 48 -12.39 -1.60 -20.98
C LEU A 48 -12.04 -1.07 -19.59
N LEU A 49 -13.05 -0.68 -18.80
CA LEU A 49 -12.84 -0.23 -17.42
C LEU A 49 -12.73 -1.39 -16.43
N HIS A 50 -13.42 -2.51 -16.65
CA HIS A 50 -13.56 -3.57 -15.65
C HIS A 50 -12.32 -4.45 -15.46
N ASP A 51 -11.60 -4.82 -16.52
CA ASP A 51 -10.72 -6.00 -16.38
C ASP A 51 -9.30 -5.67 -15.93
N GLU A 52 -8.67 -4.58 -16.39
CA GLU A 52 -7.25 -4.36 -16.09
C GLU A 52 -7.04 -3.28 -15.03
N THR A 53 -7.87 -2.23 -15.05
CA THR A 53 -7.71 -1.08 -14.15
C THR A 53 -8.30 -1.33 -12.76
N ILE A 54 -9.44 -2.02 -12.67
CA ILE A 54 -10.08 -2.32 -11.40
C ILE A 54 -9.32 -3.43 -10.67
N ASP A 55 -8.90 -4.48 -11.38
CA ASP A 55 -8.11 -5.55 -10.77
C ASP A 55 -6.77 -5.04 -10.24
N ALA A 56 -6.07 -4.17 -10.98
CA ALA A 56 -4.86 -3.53 -10.48
C ALA A 56 -5.10 -2.68 -9.22
N LEU A 57 -6.20 -1.92 -9.16
CA LEU A 57 -6.58 -1.14 -7.97
C LEU A 57 -6.97 -2.04 -6.78
N LEU A 58 -7.62 -3.17 -7.03
CA LEU A 58 -7.97 -4.14 -6.01
C LEU A 58 -6.73 -4.87 -5.47
N ASP A 59 -5.77 -5.18 -6.33
CA ASP A 59 -4.49 -5.77 -5.95
C ASP A 59 -3.66 -4.80 -5.10
N ASP A 60 -3.56 -3.53 -5.50
CA ASP A 60 -2.88 -2.47 -4.75
C ASP A 60 -3.55 -2.26 -3.38
N LEU A 61 -4.89 -2.16 -3.34
CA LEU A 61 -5.62 -2.03 -2.09
C LEU A 61 -5.44 -3.25 -1.19
N THR A 62 -5.39 -4.44 -1.77
CA THR A 62 -5.15 -5.68 -1.03
C THR A 62 -3.75 -5.71 -0.44
N ALA A 63 -2.74 -5.29 -1.21
CA ALA A 63 -1.36 -5.18 -0.74
C ALA A 63 -1.23 -4.16 0.41
N ASP A 64 -1.87 -3.00 0.27
CA ASP A 64 -1.90 -1.97 1.31
C ASP A 64 -2.60 -2.45 2.58
N LEU A 65 -3.73 -3.14 2.45
CA LEU A 65 -4.44 -3.73 3.58
C LEU A 65 -3.62 -4.81 4.28
N GLN A 66 -2.94 -5.67 3.51
CA GLN A 66 -2.02 -6.67 4.07
C GLN A 66 -0.86 -6.00 4.81
N GLY A 67 -0.28 -4.95 4.24
CA GLY A 67 0.78 -4.15 4.88
C GLY A 67 0.31 -3.51 6.19
N LEU A 68 -0.87 -2.90 6.18
CA LEU A 68 -1.47 -2.27 7.36
C LEU A 68 -1.77 -3.30 8.46
N VAL A 69 -2.35 -4.45 8.10
CA VAL A 69 -2.63 -5.53 9.05
C VAL A 69 -1.33 -6.09 9.64
N SER A 70 -0.31 -6.32 8.81
CA SER A 70 0.99 -6.79 9.28
C SER A 70 1.62 -5.80 10.26
N TRP A 71 1.63 -4.52 9.90
CA TRP A 71 2.16 -3.45 10.76
C TRP A 71 1.39 -3.36 12.08
N LYS A 72 0.06 -3.38 12.04
CA LYS A 72 -0.76 -3.29 13.25
C LYS A 72 -0.59 -4.52 14.14
N MET A 73 -0.47 -5.70 13.54
CA MET A 73 -0.24 -6.94 14.27
C MET A 73 1.14 -6.93 14.95
N GLU A 74 2.17 -6.44 14.26
CA GLU A 74 3.50 -6.27 14.84
C GLU A 74 3.49 -5.32 16.04
N GLU A 75 2.80 -4.18 15.91
CA GLU A 75 2.67 -3.19 16.99
C GLU A 75 1.98 -3.82 18.23
N VAL A 76 0.86 -4.50 18.03
CA VAL A 76 0.11 -5.18 19.10
C VAL A 76 0.94 -6.30 19.73
N MET A 77 1.61 -7.13 18.92
CA MET A 77 2.48 -8.19 19.44
C MET A 77 3.62 -7.62 20.28
N LYS A 78 4.25 -6.54 19.82
CA LYS A 78 5.36 -5.91 20.55
C LYS A 78 4.91 -5.38 21.89
N GLU A 79 3.74 -4.74 21.95
CA GLU A 79 3.17 -4.23 23.21
C GLU A 79 2.80 -5.37 24.17
N GLU A 80 2.07 -6.37 23.70
CA GLU A 80 1.64 -7.48 24.55
C GLU A 80 2.81 -8.35 25.01
N VAL A 81 3.80 -8.63 24.15
CA VAL A 81 5.02 -9.34 24.54
C VAL A 81 5.81 -8.53 25.58
N ALA A 82 5.97 -7.22 25.38
CA ALA A 82 6.66 -6.38 26.35
C ALA A 82 5.96 -6.39 27.72
N LYS A 83 4.62 -6.35 27.72
CA LYS A 83 3.81 -6.43 28.94
C LYS A 83 3.96 -7.77 29.63
N VAL A 84 3.83 -8.88 28.90
CA VAL A 84 4.01 -10.24 29.46
C VAL A 84 5.40 -10.43 30.04
N VAL A 85 6.45 -9.99 29.34
CA VAL A 85 7.83 -10.06 29.84
C VAL A 85 8.00 -9.22 31.09
N LYS A 86 7.49 -7.98 31.09
CA LYS A 86 7.57 -7.09 32.26
C LYS A 86 6.86 -7.69 33.46
N ASP A 87 5.66 -8.25 33.28
CA ASP A 87 4.88 -8.87 34.35
C ASP A 87 5.55 -10.14 34.88
N ALA A 88 6.13 -10.96 34.00
CA ALA A 88 6.90 -12.12 34.39
C ALA A 88 8.13 -11.72 35.21
N VAL A 89 8.92 -10.75 34.74
CA VAL A 89 10.10 -10.24 35.45
C VAL A 89 9.71 -9.63 36.80
N ALA A 90 8.63 -8.83 36.85
CA ALA A 90 8.14 -8.20 38.07
C ALA A 90 7.71 -9.22 39.13
N ARG A 91 7.24 -10.41 38.72
CA ARG A 91 6.91 -11.51 39.64
C ARG A 91 8.13 -12.33 40.04
N THR A 92 8.99 -12.68 39.08
CA THR A 92 10.10 -13.60 39.30
C THR A 92 11.29 -12.95 40.00
N ALA A 93 11.63 -11.70 39.67
CA ALA A 93 12.78 -11.01 40.26
C ALA A 93 12.72 -10.84 41.79
N PRO A 94 11.60 -10.37 42.40
CA PRO A 94 11.52 -10.25 43.85
C PRO A 94 11.50 -11.62 44.55
N GLN A 95 10.84 -12.62 43.95
CA GLN A 95 10.82 -13.98 44.49
C GLN A 95 12.23 -14.57 44.52
N LEU A 96 12.96 -14.46 43.41
CA LEU A 96 14.35 -14.93 43.32
C LEU A 96 15.25 -14.22 44.34
N ALA A 97 15.10 -12.90 44.49
CA ALA A 97 15.85 -12.13 45.49
C ALA A 97 15.53 -12.58 46.93
N GLN A 98 14.27 -12.92 47.21
CA GLN A 98 13.86 -13.45 48.51
C GLN A 98 14.45 -14.84 48.75
N ASP A 99 14.41 -15.72 47.76
CA ASP A 99 14.94 -17.08 47.84
C ASP A 99 16.47 -17.06 48.05
N ILE A 100 17.20 -16.23 47.29
CA ILE A 100 18.64 -16.02 47.48
C ILE A 100 18.93 -15.52 48.90
N ARG A 101 18.16 -14.56 49.42
CA ARG A 101 18.33 -14.05 50.80
C ARG A 101 18.07 -15.13 51.84
N ALA A 102 17.05 -15.98 51.63
CA ALA A 102 16.75 -17.07 52.54
C ALA A 102 17.87 -18.12 52.54
N GLN A 103 18.35 -18.51 51.36
CA GLN A 103 19.48 -19.44 51.22
C GLN A 103 20.77 -18.87 51.82
N LEU A 104 21.08 -17.59 51.54
CA LEU A 104 22.24 -16.93 52.15
C LEU A 104 22.13 -16.88 53.67
N ARG A 105 20.95 -16.60 54.24
CA ARG A 105 20.77 -16.61 55.70
C ARG A 105 21.03 -17.98 56.33
N LEU A 106 20.63 -19.05 55.65
CA LEU A 106 20.87 -20.42 56.09
C LEU A 106 22.35 -20.80 55.99
N ALA A 107 23.01 -20.41 54.90
CA ALA A 107 24.41 -20.76 54.63
C ALA A 107 25.44 -19.81 55.27
N LEU A 108 25.05 -18.58 55.63
CA LEU A 108 25.94 -17.54 56.16
C LEU A 108 26.71 -18.00 57.42
N PRO A 109 26.09 -18.64 58.41
CA PRO A 109 26.79 -19.11 59.60
C PRO A 109 27.91 -20.11 59.27
N GLU A 110 27.63 -21.12 58.45
CA GLU A 110 28.63 -22.11 58.02
C GLU A 110 29.72 -21.47 57.14
N LEU A 111 29.35 -20.56 56.23
CA LEU A 111 30.31 -19.85 55.39
C LEU A 111 31.26 -18.98 56.22
N LEU A 112 30.75 -18.29 57.24
CA LEU A 112 31.55 -17.50 58.17
C LEU A 112 32.46 -18.39 59.01
N GLU A 113 31.96 -19.49 59.54
CA GLU A 113 32.76 -20.44 60.33
C GLU A 113 33.90 -21.03 59.49
N ASN A 114 33.60 -21.45 58.26
CA ASN A 114 34.60 -21.96 57.32
C ASN A 114 35.62 -20.89 56.93
N ALA A 115 35.19 -19.64 56.72
CA ALA A 115 36.10 -18.53 56.41
C ALA A 115 37.05 -18.24 57.58
N VAL A 116 36.55 -18.27 58.82
CA VAL A 116 37.35 -18.08 60.04
C VAL A 116 38.34 -19.22 60.24
N LYS A 117 37.91 -20.49 60.09
CA LYS A 117 38.80 -21.66 60.15
C LYS A 117 39.92 -21.57 59.13
N ARG A 118 39.60 -21.22 57.88
CA ARG A 118 40.60 -21.00 56.82
C ARG A 118 41.58 -19.88 57.15
N ALA A 119 41.10 -18.76 57.70
CA ALA A 119 41.94 -17.64 58.10
C ALA A 119 42.89 -17.99 59.26
N ARG A 120 42.52 -18.97 60.11
CA ARG A 120 43.35 -19.49 61.19
C ARG A 120 44.29 -20.63 60.79
N GLY A 121 44.21 -21.11 59.54
CA GLY A 121 44.99 -22.26 59.08
C GLY A 121 44.49 -23.60 59.65
N GLU A 122 43.27 -23.61 60.18
CA GLU A 122 42.58 -24.81 60.65
C GLU A 122 41.83 -25.40 59.44
N THR A 123 42.48 -26.27 58.67
CA THR A 123 41.85 -27.10 57.63
C THR A 123 41.67 -28.52 58.12
#